data_AF-A0A1Q7YHD1-F1
#
_entry.id   AF-A0A1Q7YHD1-F1
#
_cell.length_a   1.000
_cell.length_b   1.000
_cell.length_c   1.000
_cell.angle_alpha   90.00
_cell.angle_beta   90.00
_cell.angle_gamma   90.00
#
_symmetry.space_group_name_H-M   'P 1'
#
loop_
_entity.id
_entity.type
_entity.pdbx_description
1 polymer ?
#
loop_
_entity_poly.entity_id
_entity_poly.type
_entity_poly.pdbx_seq_one_letter_code
_entity_poly.pdbx_strand_id
1 'polypeptide(L)'
;MKTTRTTCFFLIITLLQWFVPAALPLGQQLADARAGLRGSLELPRVGRSFLELHPTTISAHDYHSNSFIYSEAPPDAESSGGIREEIPDRYKARYQRWKTEFLSTETGRKQWETYAQNQHFTLTITISSDNQQGASTGKYKWSDSGELAGATISLGYDLDEGFPDPVYYPVMNSLGWSREMYMTSGDILAATKIAHEFGHVIQSTNADGRLYRLQNKLMPIYRTIFLNNGHNIHDPRLFALAQQMGGTCVEVWEDREYWGEANAMLYLRDRVLEKSFRCYLFARIKRTVEEYAENYAERFERVGQSKPDLCGWQ
;
A
#
# COMPACT_ATOMS: atom_id res chain seq x y z
N MET A 1 -7.37 -33.20 -82.94
CA MET A 1 -6.90 -32.47 -81.74
C MET A 1 -7.91 -32.69 -80.62
N LYS A 2 -7.40 -32.81 -79.39
CA LYS A 2 -7.88 -33.65 -78.27
C LYS A 2 -9.22 -33.22 -77.62
N THR A 3 -10.20 -34.13 -77.62
CA THR A 3 -10.93 -34.74 -76.46
C THR A 3 -10.96 -33.96 -75.13
N THR A 4 -12.11 -33.44 -74.65
CA THR A 4 -13.26 -34.04 -73.89
C THR A 4 -13.18 -33.97 -72.35
N ARG A 5 -14.27 -33.37 -71.81
CA ARG A 5 -15.12 -33.76 -70.64
C ARG A 5 -14.58 -33.72 -69.19
N THR A 6 -15.55 -33.45 -68.29
CA THR A 6 -15.88 -34.22 -67.04
C THR A 6 -15.71 -33.48 -65.68
N THR A 7 -16.85 -33.03 -65.13
CA THR A 7 -17.46 -33.39 -63.81
C THR A 7 -16.88 -32.99 -62.43
N CYS A 8 -17.83 -32.57 -61.58
CA CYS A 8 -17.98 -32.44 -60.11
C CYS A 8 -16.93 -33.02 -59.13
N PHE A 9 -16.71 -32.36 -57.97
CA PHE A 9 -17.29 -32.67 -56.63
C PHE A 9 -16.69 -31.80 -55.49
N PHE A 10 -17.43 -31.75 -54.38
CA PHE A 10 -17.27 -31.12 -53.04
C PHE A 10 -15.88 -31.06 -52.36
N LEU A 11 -15.64 -30.04 -51.50
CA LEU A 11 -15.28 -30.22 -50.06
C LEU A 11 -15.31 -28.92 -49.22
N ILE A 12 -15.29 -29.12 -47.89
CA ILE A 12 -15.74 -28.36 -46.70
C ILE A 12 -14.57 -27.53 -46.05
N ILE A 13 -14.88 -26.71 -45.00
CA ILE A 13 -14.03 -26.26 -43.84
C ILE A 13 -13.41 -24.83 -44.03
N THR A 14 -13.45 -23.80 -43.15
CA THR A 14 -13.90 -23.53 -41.75
C THR A 14 -14.03 -22.02 -41.47
N LEU A 15 -14.84 -21.70 -40.46
CA LEU A 15 -14.92 -20.43 -39.71
C LEU A 15 -13.59 -20.00 -39.06
N LEU A 16 -13.33 -18.68 -39.04
CA LEU A 16 -12.47 -18.01 -38.05
C LEU A 16 -12.96 -16.57 -37.85
N GLN A 17 -13.91 -16.41 -36.92
CA GLN A 17 -14.20 -15.12 -36.29
C GLN A 17 -13.13 -14.87 -35.21
N TRP A 18 -12.45 -13.74 -35.31
CA TRP A 18 -11.56 -13.26 -34.28
C TRP A 18 -12.38 -12.61 -33.17
N PHE A 19 -12.32 -13.18 -31.97
CA PHE A 19 -12.74 -12.53 -30.74
C PHE A 19 -11.72 -11.44 -30.39
N VAL A 20 -12.18 -10.19 -30.35
CA VAL A 20 -11.52 -9.11 -29.61
C VAL A 20 -12.03 -9.21 -28.17
N PRO A 21 -11.19 -9.42 -27.14
CA PRO A 21 -11.65 -9.25 -25.77
C PRO A 21 -11.83 -7.75 -25.50
N ALA A 22 -13.04 -7.36 -25.13
CA ALA A 22 -13.32 -6.02 -24.60
C ALA A 22 -12.52 -5.84 -23.30
N ALA A 23 -11.56 -4.92 -23.31
CA ALA A 23 -10.96 -4.41 -22.09
C ALA A 23 -12.02 -3.62 -21.32
N LEU A 24 -12.39 -4.09 -20.13
CA LEU A 24 -13.22 -3.32 -19.21
C LEU A 24 -12.41 -2.11 -18.68
N PRO A 25 -13.00 -0.92 -18.59
CA PRO A 25 -12.34 0.23 -17.99
C PRO A 25 -12.13 0.00 -16.48
N LEU A 26 -10.88 0.20 -16.04
CA LEU A 26 -10.39 0.05 -14.66
C LEU A 26 -11.24 0.78 -13.60
N GLY A 27 -12.04 1.77 -14.02
CA GLY A 27 -12.95 2.51 -13.13
C GLY A 27 -14.09 1.68 -12.54
N GLN A 28 -14.46 0.54 -13.13
CA GLN A 28 -15.60 -0.25 -12.67
C GLN A 28 -15.24 -1.26 -11.56
N GLN A 29 -14.00 -1.77 -11.54
CA GLN A 29 -13.48 -2.56 -10.39
C GLN A 29 -13.26 -1.71 -9.12
N LEU A 30 -13.09 -0.39 -9.25
CA LEU A 30 -12.92 0.53 -8.13
C LEU A 30 -14.25 1.07 -7.58
N ALA A 31 -15.33 1.05 -8.37
CA ALA A 31 -16.66 1.45 -7.92
C ALA A 31 -17.26 0.47 -6.90
N ASP A 32 -16.99 -0.83 -7.05
CA ASP A 32 -17.45 -1.86 -6.12
C ASP A 32 -16.77 -1.75 -4.73
N ALA A 33 -15.56 -1.17 -4.65
CA ALA A 33 -14.91 -0.83 -3.39
C ALA A 33 -15.57 0.36 -2.66
N ARG A 34 -16.28 1.25 -3.37
CA ARG A 34 -17.02 2.38 -2.77
C ARG A 34 -18.37 1.96 -2.17
N ALA A 35 -18.98 0.87 -2.66
CA ALA A 35 -20.26 0.40 -2.16
C ALA A 35 -20.17 -0.31 -0.80
N GLY A 36 -19.01 -0.84 -0.41
CA GLY A 36 -18.78 -1.48 0.89
C GLY A 36 -18.66 -0.52 2.08
N LEU A 37 -18.53 0.79 1.85
CA LEU A 37 -18.29 1.81 2.89
C LEU A 37 -19.55 2.58 3.33
N ARG A 38 -20.75 2.16 2.88
CA ARG A 38 -22.04 2.70 3.33
C ARG A 38 -22.90 1.66 4.08
N GLY A 39 -22.25 0.82 4.88
CA GLY A 39 -22.90 0.01 5.90
C GLY A 39 -23.19 0.83 7.16
N SER A 40 -24.31 0.52 7.82
CA SER A 40 -24.83 1.11 9.06
C SER A 40 -23.77 1.56 10.08
N LEU A 41 -24.00 2.71 10.72
CA LEU A 41 -23.31 3.21 11.92
C LEU A 41 -23.62 2.32 13.16
N GLU A 42 -23.41 1.01 13.04
CA GLU A 42 -23.18 0.18 14.21
C GLU A 42 -21.67 0.19 14.44
N LEU A 43 -21.25 0.70 15.60
CA LEU A 43 -19.86 0.57 16.04
C LEU A 43 -19.48 -0.92 15.90
N PRO A 44 -18.38 -1.26 15.20
CA PRO A 44 -17.94 -2.64 15.08
C PRO A 44 -17.90 -3.26 16.48
N ARG A 45 -18.31 -4.53 16.60
CA ARG A 45 -18.00 -5.31 17.81
C ARG A 45 -16.51 -5.17 18.04
N VAL A 46 -16.16 -4.56 19.16
CA VAL A 46 -14.78 -4.42 19.63
C VAL A 46 -14.23 -5.84 19.78
N GLY A 47 -13.57 -6.35 18.73
CA GLY A 47 -12.52 -7.34 18.90
C GLY A 47 -11.51 -6.74 19.86
N ARG A 48 -10.92 -7.54 20.75
CA ARG A 48 -9.99 -7.05 21.79
C ARG A 48 -9.03 -6.05 21.17
N SER A 49 -9.13 -4.79 21.57
CA SER A 49 -8.19 -3.76 21.13
C SER A 49 -6.80 -4.22 21.54
N PHE A 50 -5.78 -4.03 20.70
CA PHE A 50 -4.39 -4.37 21.01
C PHE A 50 -3.93 -3.79 22.37
N LEU A 51 -4.51 -2.64 22.78
CA LEU A 51 -4.31 -2.04 24.10
C LEU A 51 -4.70 -2.95 25.27
N GLU A 52 -5.61 -3.91 25.08
CA GLU A 52 -6.02 -4.90 26.09
C GLU A 52 -5.06 -6.09 26.20
N LEU A 53 -4.32 -6.42 25.13
CA LEU A 53 -3.48 -7.63 25.10
C LEU A 53 -2.04 -7.35 25.57
N HIS A 54 -1.53 -6.13 25.40
CA HIS A 54 -0.16 -5.77 25.78
C HIS A 54 -0.06 -4.34 26.38
N PRO A 55 -0.42 -4.16 27.67
CA PRO A 55 -0.37 -2.85 28.34
C PRO A 55 1.06 -2.32 28.62
N THR A 56 2.10 -3.05 28.24
CA THR A 56 3.49 -2.66 28.47
C THR A 56 4.30 -2.86 27.20
N THR A 57 5.08 -1.83 26.84
CA THR A 57 5.99 -1.73 25.69
C THR A 57 5.38 -1.49 24.31
N ILE A 58 4.41 -0.57 24.18
CA ILE A 58 4.47 0.33 23.02
C ILE A 58 5.68 1.22 23.28
N SER A 59 6.82 0.91 22.64
CA SER A 59 7.95 1.85 22.64
C SER A 59 7.40 3.15 22.09
N ALA A 60 7.48 4.20 22.91
CA ALA A 60 7.10 5.53 22.52
C ALA A 60 8.00 6.10 21.39
N HIS A 61 8.73 5.25 20.67
CA HIS A 61 9.61 5.59 19.55
C HIS A 61 9.08 5.08 18.21
N ASP A 62 8.37 3.94 18.17
CA ASP A 62 7.87 3.34 16.92
C ASP A 62 6.51 3.92 16.51
N TYR A 63 5.66 4.23 17.49
CA TYR A 63 4.45 5.05 17.29
C TYR A 63 4.75 6.56 17.19
N HIS A 64 5.98 6.97 17.52
CA HIS A 64 6.35 8.38 17.64
C HIS A 64 7.69 8.74 16.99
N SER A 65 7.90 8.31 15.75
CA SER A 65 8.70 9.17 14.87
C SER A 65 8.01 10.55 14.90
N ASN A 66 8.61 11.47 15.64
CA ASN A 66 8.10 12.80 16.00
C ASN A 66 8.10 13.72 14.76
N SER A 67 8.10 13.14 13.55
CA SER A 67 8.23 13.81 12.26
C SER A 67 6.94 13.80 11.43
N PHE A 68 5.81 13.29 11.96
CA PHE A 68 4.49 13.58 11.39
C PHE A 68 4.02 15.01 11.73
N ILE A 69 4.92 15.99 11.64
CA ILE A 69 4.47 17.36 11.41
C ILE A 69 4.04 17.38 9.94
N TYR A 70 2.75 17.14 9.71
CA TYR A 70 2.10 17.42 8.44
C TYR A 70 2.15 18.93 8.20
N SER A 71 3.32 19.42 7.78
CA SER A 71 3.45 20.77 7.27
C SER A 71 2.77 20.79 5.91
N GLU A 72 1.65 21.51 5.81
CA GLU A 72 1.07 21.85 4.51
C GLU A 72 2.10 22.71 3.78
N ALA A 73 2.77 22.11 2.80
CA ALA A 73 3.71 22.83 1.96
C ALA A 73 2.94 23.88 1.14
N PRO A 74 3.45 25.11 1.00
CA PRO A 74 2.79 26.15 0.23
C PRO A 74 2.52 25.71 -1.22
N PRO A 75 1.48 26.26 -1.87
CA PRO A 75 1.22 25.99 -3.28
C PRO A 75 2.39 26.55 -4.11
N ASP A 76 3.20 25.65 -4.67
CA ASP A 76 4.30 26.04 -5.55
C ASP A 76 3.74 26.40 -6.93
N ALA A 77 4.36 27.42 -7.55
CA ALA A 77 4.08 27.85 -8.91
C ALA A 77 4.48 26.77 -9.94
N GLU A 78 3.57 26.47 -10.86
CA GLU A 78 3.77 25.65 -12.07
C GLU A 78 4.48 24.31 -11.87
N SER A 79 3.84 23.40 -11.13
CA SER A 79 4.24 21.99 -11.18
C SER A 79 3.79 21.36 -12.50
N SER A 80 4.73 20.77 -13.23
CA SER A 80 4.50 20.02 -14.48
C SER A 80 3.77 18.68 -14.29
N GLY A 81 3.19 18.41 -13.12
CA GLY A 81 2.64 17.11 -12.74
C GLY A 81 3.67 15.98 -12.79
N GLY A 82 3.22 14.74 -12.62
CA GLY A 82 4.04 13.54 -12.78
C GLY A 82 4.83 13.11 -11.54
N ILE A 83 5.81 12.24 -11.76
CA ILE A 83 6.79 11.83 -10.73
C ILE A 83 8.06 12.67 -10.87
N ARG A 84 8.48 13.32 -9.78
CA ARG A 84 9.74 14.06 -9.65
C ARG A 84 10.70 13.29 -8.75
N GLU A 85 11.86 12.95 -9.28
CA GLU A 85 12.90 12.20 -8.55
C GLU A 85 14.00 13.16 -8.04
N GLU A 86 13.93 13.54 -6.77
CA GLU A 86 14.91 14.40 -6.10
C GLU A 86 15.95 13.59 -5.33
N ILE A 87 16.80 12.88 -6.08
CA ILE A 87 17.76 11.92 -5.53
C ILE A 87 19.15 12.55 -5.45
N PRO A 88 19.75 12.70 -4.25
CA PRO A 88 21.13 13.17 -4.11
C PRO A 88 22.10 12.28 -4.90
N ASP A 89 23.11 12.88 -5.55
CA ASP A 89 24.00 12.17 -6.47
C ASP A 89 24.62 10.90 -5.88
N ARG A 90 25.03 10.96 -4.61
CA ARG A 90 25.63 9.83 -3.89
C ARG A 90 24.72 8.61 -3.76
N TYR A 91 23.41 8.77 -3.91
CA TYR A 91 22.41 7.70 -3.78
C TYR A 91 21.79 7.28 -5.12
N LYS A 92 22.03 8.00 -6.22
CA LYS A 92 21.39 7.73 -7.52
C LYS A 92 21.55 6.29 -7.99
N ALA A 93 22.76 5.75 -7.95
CA ALA A 93 23.02 4.38 -8.40
C ALA A 93 22.23 3.33 -7.58
N ARG A 94 22.16 3.52 -6.27
CA ARG A 94 21.43 2.63 -5.35
C ARG A 94 19.91 2.74 -5.59
N TYR A 95 19.40 3.96 -5.64
CA TYR A 95 18.00 4.23 -5.96
C TYR A 95 17.55 3.61 -7.29
N GLN A 96 18.37 3.73 -8.35
CA GLN A 96 18.03 3.16 -9.66
C GLN A 96 17.93 1.63 -9.62
N ARG A 97 18.72 0.94 -8.78
CA ARG A 97 18.57 -0.52 -8.58
C ARG A 97 17.23 -0.84 -7.92
N TRP A 98 16.89 -0.17 -6.81
CA TRP A 98 15.62 -0.38 -6.11
C TRP A 98 14.41 -0.07 -7.00
N LYS A 99 14.47 1.02 -7.77
CA LYS A 99 13.44 1.38 -8.75
C LYS A 99 13.33 0.32 -9.84
N THR A 100 14.46 -0.15 -10.39
CA THR A 100 14.45 -1.21 -11.42
C THR A 100 13.81 -2.48 -10.87
N GLU A 101 14.12 -2.85 -9.64
CA GLU A 101 13.55 -4.01 -8.96
C GLU A 101 12.03 -3.85 -8.75
N PHE A 102 11.57 -2.68 -8.27
CA PHE A 102 10.14 -2.37 -8.15
C PHE A 102 9.41 -2.47 -9.51
N LEU A 103 9.97 -1.85 -10.55
CA LEU A 103 9.44 -1.84 -11.92
C LEU A 103 9.61 -3.19 -12.66
N SER A 104 10.28 -4.17 -12.07
CA SER A 104 10.36 -5.52 -12.64
C SER A 104 8.99 -6.23 -12.63
N THR A 105 8.08 -5.81 -11.76
CA THR A 105 6.73 -6.39 -11.61
C THR A 105 5.66 -5.63 -12.39
N GLU A 106 4.57 -6.32 -12.73
CA GLU A 106 3.40 -5.66 -13.34
C GLU A 106 2.75 -4.65 -12.38
N THR A 107 2.57 -5.03 -11.11
CA THR A 107 2.08 -4.13 -10.06
C THR A 107 2.92 -2.86 -9.97
N GLY A 108 4.25 -2.97 -9.88
CA GLY A 108 5.13 -1.80 -9.76
C GLY A 108 5.06 -0.89 -10.99
N ARG A 109 5.05 -1.44 -12.22
CA ARG A 109 4.88 -0.64 -13.44
C ARG A 109 3.56 0.11 -13.47
N LYS A 110 2.44 -0.58 -13.18
CA LYS A 110 1.11 0.04 -13.17
C LYS A 110 1.00 1.17 -12.14
N GLN A 111 1.53 0.96 -10.93
CA GLN A 111 1.54 1.98 -9.90
C GLN A 111 2.39 3.19 -10.30
N TRP A 112 3.56 2.96 -10.89
CA TRP A 112 4.42 4.03 -11.39
C TRP A 112 3.76 4.82 -12.52
N GLU A 113 3.25 4.13 -13.54
CA GLU A 113 2.60 4.72 -14.71
C GLU A 113 1.37 5.58 -14.34
N THR A 114 0.60 5.14 -13.34
CA THR A 114 -0.57 5.88 -12.82
C THR A 114 -0.23 7.32 -12.44
N TYR A 115 0.95 7.55 -11.86
CA TYR A 115 1.37 8.88 -11.40
C TYR A 115 2.36 9.56 -12.34
N ALA A 116 3.15 8.81 -13.11
CA ALA A 116 4.18 9.38 -13.99
C ALA A 116 3.62 10.33 -15.05
N GLN A 117 2.39 10.12 -15.50
CA GLN A 117 1.74 10.91 -16.55
C GLN A 117 0.61 11.82 -16.02
N ASN A 118 0.42 11.89 -14.71
CA ASN A 118 -0.69 12.65 -14.14
C ASN A 118 -0.34 14.14 -14.07
N GLN A 119 -0.95 14.96 -14.93
CA GLN A 119 -0.71 16.41 -14.97
C GLN A 119 -1.32 17.17 -13.77
N HIS A 120 -2.24 16.55 -13.04
CA HIS A 120 -2.95 17.16 -11.91
C HIS A 120 -2.39 16.72 -10.55
N PHE A 121 -1.38 15.86 -10.55
CA PHE A 121 -0.79 15.31 -9.34
C PHE A 121 0.73 15.29 -9.44
N THR A 122 1.41 15.68 -8.37
CA THR A 122 2.88 15.64 -8.29
C THR A 122 3.34 14.71 -7.19
N LEU A 123 4.02 13.62 -7.56
CA LEU A 123 4.70 12.74 -6.61
C LEU A 123 6.18 13.07 -6.57
N THR A 124 6.68 13.55 -5.44
CA THR A 124 8.12 13.71 -5.24
C THR A 124 8.69 12.47 -4.56
N ILE A 125 9.76 11.90 -5.09
CA ILE A 125 10.51 10.81 -4.45
C ILE A 125 11.90 11.34 -4.10
N THR A 126 12.30 11.21 -2.84
CA THR A 126 13.59 11.70 -2.34
C THR A 126 14.25 10.70 -1.38
N ILE A 127 15.50 10.97 -1.00
CA ILE A 127 16.23 10.21 0.03
C ILE A 127 16.39 11.07 1.28
N SER A 128 16.03 10.53 2.45
CA SER A 128 16.14 11.18 3.76
C SER A 128 17.18 10.49 4.66
N SER A 129 17.82 11.28 5.52
CA SER A 129 18.69 10.79 6.60
C SER A 129 17.95 10.43 7.88
N ASP A 130 16.70 10.89 8.02
CA ASP A 130 15.97 10.86 9.30
C ASP A 130 15.38 9.47 9.61
N ASN A 131 15.22 8.64 8.57
CA ASN A 131 14.74 7.26 8.67
C ASN A 131 15.60 6.36 7.77
N GLN A 132 16.80 6.02 8.24
CA GLN A 132 17.86 5.41 7.40
C GLN A 132 17.42 4.13 6.68
N GLN A 133 16.66 3.27 7.37
CA GLN A 133 16.25 1.95 6.88
C GLN A 133 14.76 1.88 6.50
N GLY A 134 13.95 2.87 6.87
CA GLY A 134 12.54 2.90 6.55
C GLY A 134 12.21 3.78 5.36
N ALA A 135 10.92 3.96 5.11
CA ALA A 135 10.42 4.99 4.21
C ALA A 135 9.22 5.67 4.87
N SER A 136 8.74 6.75 4.26
CA SER A 136 7.53 7.43 4.69
C SER A 136 6.90 8.18 3.52
N THR A 137 5.58 8.30 3.57
CA THR A 137 4.81 9.13 2.65
C THR A 137 4.16 10.27 3.44
N GLY A 138 4.30 11.49 2.93
CA GLY A 138 3.79 12.67 3.61
C GLY A 138 3.79 13.89 2.73
N LYS A 139 3.83 15.08 3.36
CA LYS A 139 3.77 16.39 2.68
C LYS A 139 2.64 16.47 1.65
N TYR A 140 1.49 15.90 2.02
CA TYR A 140 0.32 15.86 1.16
C TYR A 140 -0.15 17.28 0.84
N LYS A 141 -0.37 17.55 -0.45
CA LYS A 141 -0.99 18.78 -0.95
C LYS A 141 -2.39 18.43 -1.44
N TRP A 142 -3.37 19.20 -1.00
CA TRP A 142 -4.77 19.03 -1.40
C TRP A 142 -5.22 20.24 -2.20
N SER A 143 -6.00 20.02 -3.26
CA SER A 143 -6.66 21.10 -3.99
C SER A 143 -7.82 21.69 -3.19
N ASP A 144 -8.34 22.83 -3.64
CA ASP A 144 -9.55 23.44 -3.07
C ASP A 144 -10.79 22.54 -3.20
N SER A 145 -10.83 21.68 -4.24
CA SER A 145 -11.86 20.64 -4.42
C SER A 145 -11.74 19.49 -3.40
N GLY A 146 -10.63 19.42 -2.66
CA GLY A 146 -10.35 18.35 -1.70
C GLY A 146 -9.71 17.10 -2.32
N GLU A 147 -9.22 17.19 -3.55
CA GLU A 147 -8.50 16.13 -4.24
C GLU A 147 -7.01 16.18 -3.88
N LEU A 148 -6.33 15.03 -3.90
CA LEU A 148 -4.90 14.99 -3.64
C LEU A 148 -4.15 15.53 -4.86
N ALA A 149 -3.45 16.65 -4.69
CA ALA A 149 -2.68 17.34 -5.74
C ALA A 149 -1.17 17.05 -5.66
N GLY A 150 -0.67 16.54 -4.53
CA GLY A 150 0.72 16.10 -4.43
C GLY A 150 1.05 15.34 -3.16
N ALA A 151 2.14 14.59 -3.20
CA ALA A 151 2.68 13.86 -2.06
C ALA A 151 4.21 13.73 -2.18
N THR A 152 4.88 13.41 -1.09
CA THR A 152 6.31 13.09 -1.08
C THR A 152 6.55 11.73 -0.46
N ILE A 153 7.23 10.85 -1.18
CA ILE A 153 7.83 9.63 -0.66
C ILE A 153 9.27 9.95 -0.27
N SER A 154 9.61 9.77 1.00
CA SER A 154 10.97 9.92 1.53
C SER A 154 11.52 8.53 1.86
N LEU A 155 12.54 8.12 1.12
CA LEU A 155 13.19 6.81 1.31
C LEU A 155 14.42 6.95 2.20
N GLY A 156 14.64 6.00 3.08
CA GLY A 156 15.90 5.86 3.79
C GLY A 156 17.06 5.58 2.85
N TYR A 157 18.27 6.01 3.22
CA TYR A 157 19.43 5.76 2.37
C TYR A 157 19.90 4.30 2.40
N ASP A 158 19.57 3.52 3.41
CA ASP A 158 19.83 2.07 3.55
C ASP A 158 18.50 1.28 3.54
N LEU A 159 17.60 1.63 2.60
CA LEU A 159 16.25 1.06 2.47
C LEU A 159 16.25 -0.47 2.28
N ASP A 160 17.34 -1.01 1.74
CA ASP A 160 17.59 -2.43 1.51
C ASP A 160 17.99 -3.22 2.78
N GLU A 161 18.01 -2.56 3.94
CA GLU A 161 18.29 -3.15 5.24
C GLU A 161 17.16 -2.92 6.24
N GLY A 162 17.18 -3.68 7.35
CA GLY A 162 16.25 -3.49 8.47
C GLY A 162 14.84 -4.03 8.20
N PHE A 163 14.32 -4.79 9.14
CA PHE A 163 12.95 -5.31 9.11
C PHE A 163 12.15 -4.67 10.25
N PRO A 164 10.97 -4.10 9.96
CA PRO A 164 10.16 -3.45 10.97
C PRO A 164 9.46 -4.48 11.90
N ASP A 165 8.85 -3.98 12.97
CA ASP A 165 8.11 -4.78 13.94
C ASP A 165 6.89 -5.49 13.29
N PRO A 166 6.65 -6.79 13.54
CA PRO A 166 5.56 -7.53 12.91
C PRO A 166 4.17 -7.05 13.32
N VAL A 167 4.02 -6.37 14.47
CA VAL A 167 2.72 -5.85 14.94
C VAL A 167 2.15 -4.89 13.91
N TYR A 168 3.00 -4.06 13.31
CA TYR A 168 2.57 -2.99 12.43
C TYR A 168 2.85 -3.28 10.96
N TYR A 169 3.80 -4.17 10.69
CA TYR A 169 4.28 -4.46 9.35
C TYR A 169 4.36 -5.97 9.09
N PRO A 170 3.23 -6.69 9.11
CA PRO A 170 3.20 -8.15 8.99
C PRO A 170 3.78 -8.65 7.65
N VAL A 171 3.67 -7.86 6.57
CA VAL A 171 4.19 -8.23 5.25
C VAL A 171 5.69 -7.98 5.18
N MET A 172 6.15 -6.77 5.52
CA MET A 172 7.58 -6.46 5.47
C MET A 172 8.38 -7.28 6.47
N ASN A 173 7.88 -7.48 7.69
CA ASN A 173 8.56 -8.32 8.68
C ASN A 173 8.73 -9.76 8.19
N SER A 174 7.77 -10.28 7.43
CA SER A 174 7.82 -11.65 6.88
C SER A 174 8.95 -11.89 5.90
N LEU A 175 9.52 -10.83 5.31
CA LEU A 175 10.75 -10.90 4.49
C LEU A 175 12.02 -11.09 5.31
N GLY A 176 11.94 -10.84 6.62
CA GLY A 176 13.02 -10.95 7.58
C GLY A 176 13.63 -12.35 7.61
N TRP A 177 14.89 -12.42 8.04
CA TRP A 177 15.65 -13.67 8.05
C TRP A 177 14.89 -14.79 8.79
N SER A 178 14.59 -15.87 8.08
CA SER A 178 14.34 -17.15 8.72
C SER A 178 15.65 -17.95 8.68
N ARG A 179 15.90 -18.74 9.72
CA ARG A 179 17.10 -19.59 9.80
C ARG A 179 17.13 -20.70 8.73
N GLU A 180 16.12 -20.76 7.86
CA GLU A 180 15.83 -21.90 7.00
C GLU A 180 15.57 -21.46 5.54
N MET A 181 16.54 -21.76 4.68
CA MET A 181 16.51 -21.81 3.20
C MET A 181 16.40 -20.54 2.35
N TYR A 182 15.59 -19.53 2.69
CA TYR A 182 15.33 -18.43 1.74
C TYR A 182 15.78 -17.07 2.27
N MET A 183 16.78 -16.47 1.61
CA MET A 183 17.20 -15.10 1.90
C MET A 183 16.61 -14.16 0.86
N THR A 184 15.72 -13.27 1.30
CA THR A 184 15.24 -12.15 0.48
C THR A 184 16.42 -11.21 0.17
N SER A 185 16.60 -10.82 -1.09
CA SER A 185 17.64 -9.84 -1.42
C SER A 185 17.27 -8.45 -0.87
N GLY A 186 18.29 -7.65 -0.54
CA GLY A 186 18.07 -6.26 -0.10
C GLY A 186 17.28 -5.44 -1.13
N ASP A 187 17.50 -5.67 -2.43
CA ASP A 187 16.74 -5.00 -3.49
C ASP A 187 15.23 -5.35 -3.42
N ILE A 188 14.86 -6.61 -3.14
CA ILE A 188 13.44 -7.00 -2.96
C ILE A 188 12.85 -6.28 -1.74
N LEU A 189 13.59 -6.19 -0.63
CA LEU A 189 13.14 -5.47 0.56
C LEU A 189 12.92 -3.98 0.27
N ALA A 190 13.88 -3.32 -0.38
CA ALA A 190 13.77 -1.92 -0.76
C ALA A 190 12.59 -1.67 -1.71
N ALA A 191 12.41 -2.53 -2.73
CA ALA A 191 11.28 -2.45 -3.65
C ALA A 191 9.93 -2.71 -2.96
N THR A 192 9.89 -3.59 -1.95
CA THR A 192 8.71 -3.84 -1.13
C THR A 192 8.35 -2.62 -0.29
N LYS A 193 9.33 -1.94 0.30
CA LYS A 193 9.13 -0.65 1.00
C LYS A 193 8.63 0.43 0.04
N ILE A 194 9.21 0.55 -1.16
CA ILE A 194 8.69 1.46 -2.19
C ILE A 194 7.23 1.13 -2.51
N ALA A 195 6.89 -0.14 -2.70
CA ALA A 195 5.50 -0.56 -2.93
C ALA A 195 4.59 -0.16 -1.76
N HIS A 196 5.01 -0.33 -0.51
CA HIS A 196 4.25 0.12 0.65
C HIS A 196 3.93 1.62 0.58
N GLU A 197 4.94 2.45 0.29
CA GLU A 197 4.75 3.90 0.19
C GLU A 197 3.81 4.32 -0.95
N PHE A 198 3.90 3.65 -2.11
CA PHE A 198 2.91 3.83 -3.18
C PHE A 198 1.49 3.45 -2.71
N GLY A 199 1.36 2.48 -1.79
CA GLY A 199 0.12 2.13 -1.14
C GLY A 199 -0.53 3.31 -0.41
N HIS A 200 0.25 4.08 0.35
CA HIS A 200 -0.24 5.30 1.01
C HIS A 200 -0.67 6.37 0.02
N VAL A 201 0.08 6.56 -1.08
CA VAL A 201 -0.29 7.52 -2.14
C VAL A 201 -1.63 7.12 -2.78
N ILE A 202 -1.79 5.83 -3.11
CA ILE A 202 -3.03 5.28 -3.68
C ILE A 202 -4.21 5.43 -2.70
N GLN A 203 -4.00 5.11 -1.43
CA GLN A 203 -5.04 5.29 -0.40
C GLN A 203 -5.46 6.75 -0.33
N SER A 204 -4.50 7.67 -0.22
CA SER A 204 -4.75 9.09 -0.05
C SER A 204 -5.43 9.72 -1.28
N THR A 205 -5.12 9.24 -2.48
CA THR A 205 -5.78 9.69 -3.72
C THR A 205 -7.26 9.29 -3.76
N ASN A 206 -7.62 8.18 -3.10
CA ASN A 206 -8.99 7.68 -3.06
C ASN A 206 -9.77 8.10 -1.80
N ALA A 207 -9.10 8.67 -0.81
CA ALA A 207 -9.69 9.07 0.46
C ALA A 207 -10.52 10.36 0.34
N ASP A 208 -11.44 10.57 1.29
CA ASP A 208 -12.02 11.89 1.50
C ASP A 208 -10.95 12.81 2.10
N GLY A 209 -10.41 13.71 1.28
CA GLY A 209 -9.37 14.65 1.70
C GLY A 209 -9.78 15.54 2.87
N ARG A 210 -11.07 15.86 3.04
CA ARG A 210 -11.55 16.62 4.20
C ARG A 210 -11.43 15.80 5.48
N LEU A 211 -11.86 14.53 5.44
CA LEU A 211 -11.73 13.62 6.56
C LEU A 211 -10.25 13.35 6.88
N TYR A 212 -9.42 13.12 5.87
CA TYR A 212 -7.99 12.87 6.05
C TYR A 212 -7.29 14.04 6.76
N ARG A 213 -7.56 15.28 6.33
CA ARG A 213 -7.04 16.49 6.99
C ARG A 213 -7.60 16.66 8.41
N LEU A 214 -8.88 16.37 8.62
CA LEU A 214 -9.50 16.40 9.94
C LEU A 214 -8.80 15.41 10.89
N GLN A 215 -8.58 14.17 10.46
CA GLN A 215 -7.84 13.16 11.21
C GLN A 215 -6.44 13.67 11.58
N ASN A 216 -5.66 14.16 10.60
CA ASN A 216 -4.31 14.66 10.86
C ASN A 216 -4.27 15.84 11.86
N LYS A 217 -5.33 16.67 11.86
CA LYS A 217 -5.46 17.76 12.84
C LYS A 217 -5.83 17.27 14.24
N LEU A 218 -6.72 16.28 14.33
CA LEU A 218 -7.26 15.81 15.60
C LEU A 218 -6.40 14.76 16.28
N MET A 219 -5.64 13.95 15.54
CA MET A 219 -4.79 12.89 16.11
C MET A 219 -3.76 13.42 17.13
N PRO A 220 -3.03 14.54 16.90
CA PRO A 220 -2.12 15.11 17.90
C PRO A 220 -2.84 15.57 19.17
N ILE A 221 -4.06 16.09 19.03
CA ILE A 221 -4.88 16.55 20.17
C ILE A 221 -5.34 15.35 20.99
N TYR A 222 -5.87 14.32 20.33
CA TYR A 222 -6.25 13.05 20.94
C TYR A 222 -5.08 12.45 21.72
N ARG A 223 -3.91 12.32 21.07
CA ARG A 223 -2.70 11.79 21.70
C ARG A 223 -2.31 12.59 22.95
N THR A 224 -2.34 13.91 22.88
CA THR A 224 -1.99 14.78 24.01
C THR A 224 -2.92 14.53 25.19
N ILE A 225 -4.23 14.41 24.95
CA ILE A 225 -5.21 14.10 26.00
C ILE A 225 -4.96 12.71 26.59
N PHE A 226 -4.76 11.70 25.74
CA PHE A 226 -4.52 10.32 26.15
C PHE A 226 -3.27 10.16 27.02
N LEU A 227 -2.18 10.85 26.68
CA LEU A 227 -0.97 10.83 27.50
C LEU A 227 -1.19 11.57 28.83
N ASN A 228 -1.82 12.75 28.80
CA ASN A 228 -2.00 13.58 29.99
C ASN A 228 -3.05 13.04 30.97
N ASN A 229 -3.98 12.20 30.52
CA ASN A 229 -5.01 11.60 31.36
C ASN A 229 -4.60 10.24 31.96
N GLY A 230 -3.33 9.84 31.82
CA GLY A 230 -2.82 8.57 32.34
C GLY A 230 -3.24 7.35 31.52
N HIS A 231 -3.40 7.50 30.20
CA HIS A 231 -3.87 6.45 29.29
C HIS A 231 -5.30 5.98 29.57
N ASN A 232 -6.15 6.85 30.15
CA ASN A 232 -7.55 6.55 30.38
C ASN A 232 -8.33 6.60 29.05
N ILE A 233 -8.52 5.43 28.44
CA ILE A 233 -9.29 5.27 27.19
C ILE A 233 -10.77 5.62 27.34
N HIS A 234 -11.29 5.74 28.56
CA HIS A 234 -12.68 6.09 28.84
C HIS A 234 -12.93 7.60 29.01
N ASP A 235 -11.93 8.44 28.77
CA ASP A 235 -12.10 9.90 28.82
C ASP A 235 -13.09 10.38 27.74
N PRO A 236 -14.19 11.06 28.11
CA PRO A 236 -15.23 11.48 27.16
C PRO A 236 -14.70 12.37 26.02
N ARG A 237 -13.59 13.09 26.24
CA ARG A 237 -12.95 13.90 25.20
C ARG A 237 -12.31 13.02 24.12
N LEU A 238 -11.74 11.87 24.48
CA LEU A 238 -11.17 10.92 23.53
C LEU A 238 -12.27 10.30 22.66
N PHE A 239 -13.40 9.91 23.27
CA PHE A 239 -14.55 9.41 22.52
C PHE A 239 -15.09 10.44 21.53
N ALA A 240 -15.26 11.69 21.95
CA ALA A 240 -15.74 12.76 21.06
C ALA A 240 -14.79 13.04 19.89
N LEU A 241 -13.48 12.92 20.10
CA LEU A 241 -12.48 13.05 19.03
C LEU A 241 -12.50 11.84 18.10
N ALA A 242 -12.57 10.62 18.65
CA ALA A 242 -12.65 9.40 17.85
C ALA A 242 -13.90 9.39 16.94
N GLN A 243 -15.05 9.81 17.47
CA GLN A 243 -16.27 9.94 16.69
C GLN A 243 -16.12 10.91 15.50
N GLN A 244 -15.40 12.03 15.68
CA GLN A 244 -15.14 12.99 14.60
C GLN A 244 -14.15 12.45 13.55
N MET A 245 -13.17 11.66 13.98
CA MET A 245 -12.16 11.06 13.11
C MET A 245 -12.67 9.81 12.37
N GLY A 246 -13.79 9.23 12.82
CA GLY A 246 -14.30 7.95 12.33
C GLY A 246 -13.58 6.74 12.94
N GLY A 247 -12.87 6.92 14.04
CA GLY A 247 -12.06 5.91 14.72
C GLY A 247 -11.10 6.53 15.73
N THR A 248 -10.54 5.71 16.61
CA THR A 248 -9.44 6.11 17.50
C THR A 248 -8.16 6.40 16.70
N CYS A 249 -7.17 7.05 17.33
CA CYS A 249 -5.88 7.28 16.66
C CYS A 249 -5.18 5.98 16.24
N VAL A 250 -5.37 4.89 16.99
CA VAL A 250 -4.76 3.59 16.67
C VAL A 250 -5.45 3.00 15.45
N GLU A 251 -6.78 2.92 15.43
CA GLU A 251 -7.54 2.36 14.29
C GLU A 251 -7.28 3.15 13.00
N VAL A 252 -7.28 4.49 13.05
CA VAL A 252 -7.01 5.32 11.86
C VAL A 252 -5.59 5.10 11.34
N TRP A 253 -4.63 4.90 12.23
CA TRP A 253 -3.25 4.67 11.84
C TRP A 253 -3.06 3.25 11.29
N GLU A 254 -3.55 2.22 11.98
CA GLU A 254 -3.51 0.82 11.53
C GLU A 254 -4.16 0.66 10.15
N ASP A 255 -5.31 1.30 9.93
CA ASP A 255 -5.97 1.26 8.63
C ASP A 255 -5.07 1.79 7.50
N ARG A 256 -4.31 2.85 7.74
CA ARG A 256 -3.36 3.46 6.80
C ARG A 256 -2.15 2.56 6.55
N GLU A 257 -1.54 2.05 7.61
CA GLU A 257 -0.35 1.18 7.50
C GLU A 257 -0.67 -0.16 6.84
N TYR A 258 -1.76 -0.81 7.24
CA TYR A 258 -2.16 -2.08 6.64
C TYR A 258 -2.62 -1.91 5.18
N TRP A 259 -2.97 -0.70 4.75
CA TRP A 259 -3.18 -0.42 3.34
C TRP A 259 -1.86 -0.43 2.57
N GLY A 260 -0.83 0.20 3.14
CA GLY A 260 0.54 0.12 2.65
C GLY A 260 1.04 -1.33 2.56
N GLU A 261 0.88 -2.10 3.63
CA GLU A 261 1.31 -3.50 3.70
C GLU A 261 0.58 -4.39 2.68
N ALA A 262 -0.73 -4.24 2.51
CA ALA A 262 -1.47 -4.97 1.49
C ALA A 262 -0.98 -4.62 0.07
N ASN A 263 -0.60 -3.36 -0.15
CA ASN A 263 0.00 -2.94 -1.43
C ASN A 263 1.40 -3.52 -1.63
N ALA A 264 2.19 -3.63 -0.57
CA ALA A 264 3.48 -4.33 -0.58
C ALA A 264 3.32 -5.83 -0.90
N MET A 265 2.28 -6.47 -0.38
CA MET A 265 1.94 -7.86 -0.67
C MET A 265 1.56 -8.06 -2.15
N LEU A 266 0.89 -7.09 -2.79
CA LEU A 266 0.61 -7.13 -4.24
C LEU A 266 1.90 -7.16 -5.07
N TYR A 267 2.90 -6.37 -4.69
CA TYR A 267 4.22 -6.40 -5.32
C TYR A 267 4.87 -7.78 -5.14
N LEU A 268 4.93 -8.30 -3.92
CA LEU A 268 5.54 -9.61 -3.62
C LEU A 268 4.86 -10.76 -4.37
N ARG A 269 3.53 -10.69 -4.52
CA ARG A 269 2.73 -11.66 -5.30
C ARG A 269 3.20 -11.77 -6.74
N ASP A 270 3.58 -10.66 -7.34
CA ASP A 270 4.08 -10.63 -8.72
C ASP A 270 5.57 -10.94 -8.80
N ARG A 271 6.33 -10.57 -7.76
CA ARG A 271 7.79 -10.69 -7.75
C ARG A 271 8.29 -12.09 -7.44
N VAL A 272 7.66 -12.77 -6.48
CA VAL A 272 8.12 -14.07 -5.97
C VAL A 272 7.51 -15.18 -6.80
N LEU A 273 8.20 -15.56 -7.87
CA LEU A 273 7.72 -16.55 -8.83
C LEU A 273 8.11 -17.99 -8.47
N GLU A 274 9.19 -18.17 -7.72
CA GLU A 274 9.66 -19.50 -7.30
C GLU A 274 8.64 -20.08 -6.31
N LYS A 275 8.07 -21.23 -6.67
CA LYS A 275 6.87 -21.76 -6.02
C LYS A 275 7.09 -22.05 -4.54
N SER A 276 8.22 -22.68 -4.17
CA SER A 276 8.46 -23.09 -2.79
C SER A 276 8.68 -21.89 -1.86
N PHE A 277 9.48 -20.90 -2.29
CA PHE A 277 9.66 -19.64 -1.60
C PHE A 277 8.36 -18.85 -1.53
N ARG A 278 7.57 -18.82 -2.61
CA ARG A 278 6.25 -18.18 -2.61
C ARG A 278 5.33 -18.80 -1.56
N CYS A 279 5.17 -20.13 -1.55
CA CYS A 279 4.30 -20.80 -0.57
C CYS A 279 4.77 -20.50 0.86
N TYR A 280 6.08 -20.56 1.09
CA TYR A 280 6.68 -20.28 2.40
C TYR A 280 6.40 -18.84 2.84
N LEU A 281 6.70 -17.86 2.00
CA LEU A 281 6.55 -16.44 2.30
C LEU A 281 5.08 -16.09 2.58
N PHE A 282 4.16 -16.54 1.72
CA PHE A 282 2.74 -16.21 1.89
C PHE A 282 2.11 -16.91 3.08
N ALA A 283 2.53 -18.14 3.43
CA ALA A 283 2.12 -18.78 4.68
C ALA A 283 2.62 -18.03 5.92
N ARG A 284 3.83 -17.47 5.85
CA ARG A 284 4.37 -16.63 6.92
C ARG A 284 3.60 -15.32 7.05
N ILE A 285 3.35 -14.63 5.94
CA ILE A 285 2.56 -13.38 5.92
C ILE A 285 1.15 -13.66 6.50
N LYS A 286 0.48 -14.72 6.05
CA LYS A 286 -0.85 -15.11 6.56
C LYS A 286 -0.85 -15.25 8.07
N ARG A 287 0.11 -15.99 8.63
CA ARG A 287 0.25 -16.17 10.08
C ARG A 287 0.45 -14.84 10.81
N THR A 288 1.34 -13.98 10.32
CA THR A 288 1.58 -12.67 10.96
C THR A 288 0.36 -11.75 10.86
N VAL A 289 -0.42 -11.82 9.78
CA VAL A 289 -1.68 -11.08 9.63
C VAL A 289 -2.73 -11.62 10.60
N GLU A 290 -2.89 -12.94 10.70
CA GLU A 290 -3.80 -13.57 11.67
C GLU A 290 -3.43 -13.22 13.12
N GLU A 291 -2.14 -13.08 13.42
CA GLU A 291 -1.65 -12.77 14.77
C GLU A 291 -1.81 -11.28 15.14
N TYR A 292 -1.48 -10.36 14.23
CA TYR A 292 -1.36 -8.93 14.54
C TYR A 292 -2.37 -8.02 13.85
N ALA A 293 -2.98 -8.46 12.74
CA ALA A 293 -3.84 -7.65 11.88
C ALA A 293 -5.17 -8.35 11.55
N GLU A 294 -5.69 -9.18 12.48
CA GLU A 294 -6.89 -10.03 12.26
C GLU A 294 -8.09 -9.23 11.74
N ASN A 295 -8.36 -8.06 12.34
CA ASN A 295 -9.46 -7.18 11.94
C ASN A 295 -9.33 -6.64 10.50
N TYR A 296 -8.15 -6.77 9.89
CA TYR A 296 -7.85 -6.34 8.53
C TYR A 296 -7.54 -7.51 7.59
N ALA A 297 -7.67 -8.76 8.04
CA ALA A 297 -7.28 -9.96 7.31
C ALA A 297 -7.92 -10.05 5.91
N GLU A 298 -9.19 -9.64 5.77
CA GLU A 298 -9.90 -9.63 4.48
C GLU A 298 -9.14 -8.83 3.40
N ARG A 299 -8.47 -7.74 3.79
CA ARG A 299 -7.69 -6.90 2.86
C ARG A 299 -6.54 -7.69 2.24
N PHE A 300 -5.81 -8.44 3.07
CA PHE A 300 -4.71 -9.29 2.63
C PHE A 300 -5.22 -10.54 1.91
N GLU A 301 -6.38 -11.06 2.32
CA GLU A 301 -7.04 -12.20 1.68
C GLU A 301 -7.38 -11.92 0.22
N ARG A 302 -7.91 -10.73 -0.09
CA ARG A 302 -8.15 -10.32 -1.48
C ARG A 302 -6.87 -10.33 -2.31
N VAL A 303 -5.72 -9.98 -1.73
CA VAL A 303 -4.42 -10.05 -2.42
C VAL A 303 -4.01 -11.51 -2.62
N GLY A 304 -4.11 -12.35 -1.58
CA GLY A 304 -3.78 -13.77 -1.65
C GLY A 304 -4.62 -14.55 -2.66
N GLN A 305 -5.92 -14.25 -2.75
CA GLN A 305 -6.87 -14.94 -3.62
C GLN A 305 -6.90 -14.39 -5.06
N SER A 306 -6.27 -13.23 -5.31
CA SER A 306 -6.25 -12.63 -6.65
C SER A 306 -5.52 -13.47 -7.71
N LYS A 307 -4.79 -14.52 -7.31
CA LYS A 307 -4.19 -15.51 -8.22
C LYS A 307 -4.53 -16.94 -7.71
N PRO A 308 -5.21 -17.78 -8.51
CA PRO A 308 -5.68 -19.10 -8.05
C PRO A 308 -4.54 -20.07 -7.67
N ASP A 309 -3.33 -19.86 -8.19
CA ASP A 309 -2.15 -20.70 -7.92
C ASP A 309 -1.27 -20.20 -6.76
N LEU A 310 -1.80 -19.27 -5.96
CA LEU A 310 -1.08 -18.73 -4.81
C LEU A 310 -1.18 -19.67 -3.61
N CYS A 311 -0.27 -20.64 -3.57
CA CYS A 311 -0.08 -21.48 -2.40
C CYS A 311 0.36 -20.66 -1.16
N GLY A 312 0.10 -21.20 0.03
CA GLY A 312 0.48 -20.60 1.31
C GLY A 312 -0.57 -19.63 1.87
N TRP A 313 -1.52 -19.17 1.06
CA TRP A 313 -2.64 -18.35 1.53
C TRP A 313 -3.95 -19.12 1.73
N GLN A 314 -4.08 -20.29 1.08
CA GLN A 314 -5.22 -21.19 1.20
C GLN A 314 -5.34 -21.80 2.61
#